data_AF-V4LK86-F1
#
_entry.id   AF-V4LK86-F1
#
_cell.length_a   1.000
_cell.length_b   1.000
_cell.length_c   1.000
_cell.angle_alpha   90.00
_cell.angle_beta   90.00
_cell.angle_gamma   90.00
#
_symmetry.space_group_name_H-M   'P 1'
#
loop_
_entity.id
_entity.type
_entity.pdbx_description
1 polymer ?
#
loop_
_entity_poly.entity_id
_entity_poly.type
_entity_poly.pdbx_seq_one_letter_code
_entity_poly.pdbx_strand_id
1 'polypeptide(L)' 'MKSTVVILLTYLLLAVPCFAIGSENTDSEVYEIDYRGPETHNSRPPPETLHGKPPYIHHKTSAAGSAGAHVGGQ' A
#
# COMPACT_ATOMS: atom_id res chain seq x y z
N MET A 1 -1.31 48.05 41.53
CA MET A 1 -0.98 46.63 41.24
C MET A 1 -2.11 45.94 40.50
N LYS A 2 -3.28 45.71 41.13
CA LYS A 2 -4.44 45.04 40.52
C LYS A 2 -4.87 45.65 39.18
N SER A 3 -5.06 46.98 39.16
CA SER A 3 -5.49 47.73 37.97
C SER A 3 -4.46 47.68 36.84
N THR A 4 -3.17 47.84 37.16
CA THR A 4 -2.08 47.74 36.18
C THR A 4 -2.03 46.37 35.51
N VAL A 5 -2.19 45.29 36.29
CA VAL A 5 -2.22 43.92 35.77
C VAL A 5 -3.41 43.73 34.83
N VAL A 6 -4.60 44.22 35.21
CA VAL A 6 -5.79 44.16 34.36
C VAL A 6 -5.56 44.92 33.06
N ILE A 7 -5.04 46.15 33.10
CA ILE A 7 -4.76 46.96 31.90
C ILE A 7 -3.75 46.26 30.98
N LEU A 8 -2.70 45.66 31.53
CA LEU A 8 -1.71 44.90 30.76
C LEU A 8 -2.31 43.65 30.10
N LEU A 9 -3.17 42.92 30.82
CA LEU A 9 -3.90 41.77 30.29
C LEU A 9 -4.84 42.17 29.15
N THR A 10 -5.59 43.27 29.31
CA THR A 10 -6.48 43.79 28.27
C THR A 10 -5.71 44.21 27.02
N TYR A 11 -4.56 44.88 27.20
CA TYR A 11 -3.69 45.27 26.09
C TYR A 11 -3.13 44.06 25.34
N LEU A 12 -2.67 43.04 26.08
CA LEU A 12 -2.16 41.80 25.49
C LEU A 12 -3.26 41.07 24.70
N LEU A 13 -4.46 40.94 25.27
CA LEU A 13 -5.61 40.30 24.60
C LEU A 13 -6.03 41.02 23.33
N LEU A 14 -5.93 42.35 23.27
CA LEU A 14 -6.24 43.13 22.07
C LEU A 14 -5.13 43.08 21.01
N ALA A 15 -3.86 43.01 21.43
CA ALA A 15 -2.73 43.02 20.51
C ALA A 15 -2.48 41.67 19.83
N VAL A 16 -2.73 40.55 20.52
CA VAL A 16 -2.52 39.18 20.02
C VAL A 16 -3.25 38.85 18.70
N PRO A 17 -4.56 39.15 18.52
CA PRO A 17 -5.25 38.82 17.28
C PRO A 17 -4.73 39.59 16.06
N CYS A 18 -4.05 40.74 16.25
CA CYS A 18 -3.42 41.48 15.15
C CYS A 18 -2.17 40.79 14.59
N PHE A 19 -1.48 39.99 15.40
CA PHE A 19 -0.29 39.23 14.98
C PHE A 19 -0.61 37.80 14.54
N ALA A 20 -1.82 37.32 14.82
CA ALA A 20 -2.31 36.00 14.42
C ALA A 20 -3.09 36.02 13.10
N ILE A 21 -3.29 37.20 12.49
CA ILE A 21 -3.63 37.30 11.07
C ILE A 21 -2.38 36.82 10.32
N GLY A 22 -2.35 35.51 10.11
CA GLY A 22 -1.38 34.87 9.24
C GLY A 22 -1.33 35.68 7.95
N SER A 23 -0.13 36.12 7.60
CA SER A 23 0.16 36.78 6.34
C SER A 23 -0.65 36.09 5.25
N GLU A 24 -1.56 36.84 4.62
CA GLU A 24 -2.33 36.42 3.45
C GLU A 24 -1.45 36.09 2.23
N ASN A 25 -0.13 36.04 2.44
CA ASN A 25 0.85 35.45 1.55
C ASN A 25 0.90 33.92 1.76
N THR A 26 -0.21 33.30 2.18
CA THR A 26 -0.45 31.93 1.79
C THR A 26 -0.73 31.98 0.28
N ASP A 27 0.35 32.12 -0.51
CA ASP A 27 0.47 31.29 -1.71
C ASP A 27 0.21 29.89 -1.18
N SER A 28 -1.06 29.52 -1.16
CA SER A 28 -1.53 28.29 -0.58
C SER A 28 -0.77 27.27 -1.40
N GLU A 29 0.20 26.61 -0.77
CA GLU A 29 1.08 25.63 -1.39
C GLU A 29 0.22 24.39 -1.67
N VAL A 30 -0.76 24.59 -2.54
CA VAL A 30 -1.72 23.61 -3.04
C VAL A 30 -0.95 22.90 -4.12
N TYR A 31 -0.27 21.84 -3.71
CA TYR A 31 0.30 20.91 -4.66
C TYR A 31 -0.84 20.26 -5.44
N GLU A 32 -0.80 20.39 -6.76
CA GLU A 32 -1.68 19.64 -7.65
C GLU A 32 -1.25 18.17 -7.62
N ILE A 33 -2.08 17.33 -7.00
CA ILE A 33 -1.83 15.89 -6.96
C ILE A 33 -2.31 15.31 -8.30
N ASP A 34 -1.40 14.75 -9.07
CA ASP A 34 -1.76 13.95 -10.24
C ASP A 34 -2.43 12.65 -9.78
N TYR A 35 -3.73 12.52 -10.05
CA TYR A 35 -4.52 11.32 -9.73
C TYR A 35 -4.35 10.21 -10.75
N ARG A 36 -3.54 10.41 -11.79
CA ARG A 36 -3.28 9.38 -12.79
C ARG A 36 -2.38 8.30 -12.20
N GLY A 37 -3.03 7.34 -11.53
CA GLY A 37 -2.40 6.10 -11.13
C GLY A 37 -1.87 5.34 -12.36
N PRO A 38 -0.93 4.40 -12.16
CA PRO A 38 -0.55 3.48 -13.22
C PRO A 38 -1.81 2.82 -13.77
N GLU A 39 -1.92 2.72 -15.10
CA GLU A 39 -3.07 2.05 -15.71
C GLU A 39 -3.05 0.57 -15.31
N THR A 40 -3.82 0.20 -14.29
CA THR A 40 -3.90 -1.17 -13.75
C THR A 40 -4.88 -2.06 -14.53
N HIS A 41 -5.56 -1.51 -15.53
CA HIS A 41 -6.49 -2.27 -16.36
C HIS A 41 -5.76 -2.88 -17.55
N ASN A 42 -5.21 -4.07 -17.34
CA ASN A 42 -4.79 -4.92 -18.44
C ASN A 42 -6.04 -5.46 -19.15
N SER A 43 -6.37 -4.94 -20.33
CA SER A 43 -7.47 -5.45 -21.17
C SER A 43 -7.17 -6.83 -21.77
N ARG A 44 -6.01 -7.43 -21.46
CA ARG A 44 -5.66 -8.76 -21.93
C ARG A 44 -6.68 -9.74 -21.34
N PRO A 45 -7.38 -10.48 -22.20
CA PRO A 45 -8.29 -11.50 -21.73
C PRO A 45 -7.50 -12.54 -20.91
N PRO A 46 -8.15 -13.17 -19.91
CA PRO A 46 -7.56 -14.31 -19.22
C PRO A 46 -6.99 -15.33 -20.22
N PRO A 47 -5.87 -16.01 -19.91
CA PRO A 47 -5.35 -17.06 -20.76
C PRO A 47 -6.44 -18.08 -21.07
N GLU A 48 -6.53 -18.52 -22.33
CA GLU A 48 -7.49 -19.55 -22.72
C GLU A 48 -7.25 -20.80 -21.88
N THR A 49 -8.17 -21.10 -20.96
CA THR A 49 -8.21 -22.42 -20.34
C THR A 49 -8.61 -23.39 -21.43
N LEU A 50 -7.73 -24.32 -21.80
CA LEU A 50 -8.03 -25.45 -22.68
C LEU A 50 -9.26 -26.18 -22.11
N HIS A 51 -10.45 -25.83 -22.60
CA HIS A 51 -11.78 -26.21 -22.10
C HIS A 51 -12.13 -27.68 -22.40
N GLY A 52 -11.15 -28.58 -22.26
CA GLY A 52 -11.29 -29.99 -22.63
C GLY A 52 -10.06 -30.85 -22.39
N LYS A 53 -8.96 -30.31 -21.83
CA LYS A 53 -7.81 -31.15 -21.49
C LYS A 53 -7.83 -31.48 -20.00
N PRO A 54 -8.02 -32.75 -19.62
CA PRO A 54 -7.91 -33.14 -18.22
C PRO A 54 -6.52 -32.79 -17.69
N PRO A 55 -6.39 -32.40 -16.41
CA PRO A 55 -5.11 -32.03 -15.82
C PRO A 55 -4.13 -33.19 -15.99
N TYR A 56 -2.94 -32.89 -16.51
CA TYR A 56 -1.88 -33.87 -16.63
C TYR A 56 -1.32 -34.16 -15.23
N ILE A 57 -1.85 -35.21 -14.59
CA ILE A 57 -1.34 -35.70 -13.31
C ILE A 57 -0.03 -36.45 -13.58
N HIS A 58 1.09 -35.78 -13.31
CA HIS A 58 2.42 -36.37 -13.40
C HIS A 58 2.62 -37.33 -12.23
N HIS A 59 2.22 -38.59 -12.38
CA HIS A 59 2.54 -39.65 -11.42
C HIS A 59 4.06 -39.85 -11.44
N LYS A 60 4.74 -39.46 -10.36
CA LYS A 60 6.12 -39.89 -10.13
C LYS A 60 6.04 -41.32 -9.61
N THR A 61 6.26 -42.30 -10.48
CA THR A 61 6.53 -43.67 -10.04
C THR A 61 7.90 -43.67 -9.37
N SER A 62 7.92 -43.58 -8.05
CA SER A 62 9.12 -43.85 -7.27
C SER A 62 9.38 -45.35 -7.32
N ALA A 63 10.16 -45.81 -8.31
CA ALA A 63 10.79 -47.12 -8.27
C ALA A 63 11.88 -47.07 -7.20
N ALA A 64 11.48 -47.22 -5.93
CA ALA A 64 12.42 -47.61 -4.88
C ALA A 64 12.83 -49.06 -5.18
N GLY A 65 14.08 -49.23 -5.60
CA GLY A 65 14.61 -50.50 -6.06
C GLY A 65 14.50 -51.61 -5.03
N SER A 66 13.93 -52.75 -5.42
CA SER A 66 14.22 -54.02 -4.76
C SER A 66 15.54 -54.57 -5.32
N ALA A 67 16.64 -54.20 -4.69
CA ALA A 67 17.88 -54.96 -4.80
C ALA A 67 17.72 -56.28 -4.02
N GLY A 68 18.01 -57.41 -4.69
CA GLY A 68 18.09 -58.75 -4.10
C GLY A 68 16.77 -59.53 -4.18
N ALA A 69 16.70 -60.77 -4.64
CA ALA A 69 17.73 -61.79 -4.70
C ALA A 69 17.54 -62.70 -5.92
N HIS A 70 18.66 -62.97 -6.59
CA HIS A 70 18.90 -64.20 -7.33
C HIS A 70 18.70 -65.40 -6.39
N VAL A 71 17.77 -66.29 -6.71
CA VAL A 71 17.79 -67.70 -6.32
C VAL A 71 17.35 -68.49 -7.55
N GLY A 72 18.32 -69.16 -8.17
CA GLY A 72 18.07 -70.21 -9.15
C GLY A 72 17.59 -71.50 -8.47
N GLY A 73 16.97 -72.36 -9.27
CA GLY A 73 16.59 -73.71 -8.86
C GLY A 73 15.73 -74.36 -9.93
N GLN A 74 16.35 -75.33 -10.61
CA GLN A 74 15.88 -76.22 -11.67
C GLN A 74 14.40 -76.60 -11.66
#